data_AF-A0A1G0YUS8-F1
#
_entry.id   AF-A0A1G0YUS8-F1
#
_cell.length_a   1.000
_cell.length_b   1.000
_cell.length_c   1.000
_cell.angle_alpha   90.00
_cell.angle_beta   90.00
_cell.angle_gamma   90.00
#
_symmetry.space_group_name_H-M   'P 1'
#
loop_
_entity.id
_entity.type
_entity.pdbx_description
1 polymer ?
#
loop_
_entity_poly.entity_id
_entity_poly.type
_entity_poly.pdbx_seq_one_letter_code
_entity_poly.pdbx_strand_id
1 'polypeptide(L)'
;MKKISLLLASSLICAGILTGCHSGLHTGDSYVRGETQGFNFLGFMTIMPVNYSDALADLYKNADIKDNSKYVLANYYAEPSNMYFLLFSLPKLTVEAEKIDLSKNNVKLLKTKARGFDRGFKFLGFMDFDPVSYSDALSNLYTQEGAAGNRNISITNVTVEDSAMYFILFSLTRVAITADIVEISNKGQTAASTTK
;
A
#
# COMPACT_ATOMS: atom_id res chain seq x y z
N MET A 1 44.76 -19.69 -33.80
CA MET A 1 44.22 -18.32 -33.74
C MET A 1 43.38 -18.19 -32.48
N LYS A 2 43.80 -17.32 -31.55
CA LYS A 2 43.19 -17.09 -30.22
C LYS A 2 41.84 -16.39 -30.38
N LYS A 3 40.75 -16.98 -29.87
CA LYS A 3 39.52 -16.24 -29.58
C LYS A 3 39.64 -15.62 -28.19
N ILE A 4 39.53 -14.30 -28.18
CA ILE A 4 39.66 -13.38 -27.06
C ILE A 4 38.41 -13.47 -26.17
N SER A 5 38.65 -13.39 -24.87
CA SER A 5 37.70 -13.34 -23.76
C SER A 5 36.47 -12.47 -24.00
N LEU A 6 35.30 -13.06 -23.81
CA LEU A 6 34.08 -12.35 -23.42
C LEU A 6 33.53 -13.01 -22.15
N LEU A 7 34.27 -12.83 -21.06
CA LEU A 7 34.04 -13.42 -19.74
C LEU A 7 34.09 -12.28 -18.72
N LEU A 8 33.17 -11.32 -18.84
CA LEU A 8 33.00 -10.19 -17.92
C LEU A 8 31.65 -9.50 -18.20
N ALA A 9 30.55 -10.15 -17.79
CA ALA A 9 29.24 -9.49 -17.61
C ALA A 9 28.25 -10.33 -16.78
N SER A 10 28.42 -11.65 -16.69
CA SER A 10 27.43 -12.52 -16.02
C SER A 10 27.71 -12.82 -14.54
N SER A 11 28.76 -12.25 -13.93
CA SER A 11 29.11 -12.56 -12.52
C SER A 11 28.80 -11.45 -11.51
N LEU A 12 28.13 -10.36 -11.90
CA LEU A 12 27.79 -9.26 -10.98
C LEU A 12 26.30 -9.09 -10.67
N ILE A 13 25.41 -9.92 -11.25
CA ILE A 13 23.95 -9.77 -11.07
C ILE A 13 23.36 -10.87 -10.16
N CYS A 14 24.15 -11.89 -9.78
CA CYS A 14 23.63 -13.07 -9.06
C CYS A 14 24.14 -13.23 -7.61
N ALA A 15 24.70 -12.19 -6.99
CA ALA A 15 25.26 -12.27 -5.64
C ALA A 15 24.80 -11.15 -4.67
N GLY A 16 23.57 -10.63 -4.86
CA GLY A 16 22.98 -9.59 -4.01
C GLY A 16 21.61 -9.94 -3.41
N ILE A 17 21.16 -11.20 -3.54
CA ILE A 17 20.10 -11.75 -2.71
C ILE A 17 20.78 -12.21 -1.42
N LEU A 18 20.22 -11.81 -0.28
CA LEU A 18 20.73 -11.96 1.10
C LEU A 18 21.73 -10.89 1.56
N THR A 19 21.21 -9.82 2.15
CA THR A 19 21.26 -9.71 3.61
C THR A 19 20.24 -8.69 4.05
N GLY A 20 19.29 -9.12 4.89
CA GLY A 20 18.36 -8.24 5.57
C GLY A 20 19.14 -7.17 6.31
N CYS A 21 18.92 -5.92 5.94
CA CYS A 21 19.45 -4.79 6.67
C CYS A 21 18.61 -4.64 7.94
N HIS A 22 19.06 -5.27 9.02
CA HIS A 22 18.57 -5.05 10.36
C HIS A 22 18.92 -3.62 10.77
N SER A 23 17.96 -2.71 10.64
CA SER A 23 17.98 -1.40 11.27
C SER A 23 16.94 -1.40 12.38
N GLY A 24 17.37 -1.82 13.57
CA GLY A 24 16.58 -1.67 14.78
C GLY A 24 16.46 -0.19 15.15
N LEU A 25 15.23 0.26 15.34
CA LEU A 25 14.92 1.34 16.27
C LEU A 25 13.54 1.05 16.87
N HIS A 26 13.56 0.52 18.09
CA HIS A 26 12.37 0.38 18.92
C HIS A 26 11.88 1.76 19.33
N THR A 27 10.64 2.08 18.96
CA THR A 27 9.77 2.96 19.74
C THR A 27 8.31 2.63 19.40
N GLY A 28 7.69 1.79 20.24
CA GLY A 28 6.28 1.41 20.19
C GLY A 28 6.02 0.05 19.50
N ASP A 29 5.82 -1.00 20.29
CA ASP A 29 5.64 -2.42 19.90
C ASP A 29 4.41 -2.73 19.01
N SER A 30 3.82 -1.73 18.36
CA SER A 30 2.67 -1.87 17.47
C SER A 30 2.96 -1.53 16.01
N TYR A 31 4.00 -0.79 15.62
CA TYR A 31 4.21 -0.46 14.21
C TYR A 31 5.07 -1.50 13.47
N VAL A 32 4.60 -1.95 12.31
CA VAL A 32 5.29 -2.87 11.41
C VAL A 32 5.62 -2.13 10.12
N ARG A 33 6.84 -2.33 9.64
CA ARG A 33 7.36 -1.72 8.41
C ARG A 33 7.61 -2.79 7.36
N GLY A 34 7.31 -2.48 6.11
CA GLY A 34 7.78 -3.21 4.93
C GLY A 34 8.42 -2.26 3.93
N GLU A 35 9.38 -2.76 3.16
CA GLU A 35 10.14 -1.93 2.24
C GLU A 35 10.26 -2.58 0.86
N THR A 36 10.23 -1.77 -0.18
CA THR A 36 10.63 -2.17 -1.53
C THR A 36 11.56 -1.14 -2.14
N GLN A 37 12.50 -1.59 -2.96
CA GLN A 37 13.50 -0.76 -3.61
C GLN A 37 13.48 -1.03 -5.10
N GLY A 38 13.65 0.03 -5.86
CA GLY A 38 13.75 0.01 -7.31
C GLY A 38 15.06 0.63 -7.78
N PHE A 39 15.19 0.70 -9.09
CA PHE A 39 16.36 1.23 -9.75
C PHE A 39 15.97 1.94 -11.04
N ASN A 40 16.38 3.20 -11.16
CA ASN A 40 16.31 3.96 -12.39
C ASN A 40 17.71 4.25 -12.91
N PHE A 41 17.94 4.01 -14.19
CA PHE A 41 19.13 4.47 -14.92
C PHE A 41 18.86 5.85 -15.53
N LEU A 42 19.84 6.74 -15.45
CA LEU A 42 19.80 8.12 -15.94
C LEU A 42 18.62 8.97 -15.40
N GLY A 43 18.00 8.54 -14.30
CA GLY A 43 16.88 9.25 -13.67
C GLY A 43 15.53 9.14 -14.36
N PHE A 44 15.44 8.49 -15.53
CA PHE A 44 14.18 8.33 -16.28
C PHE A 44 13.91 6.91 -16.77
N MET A 45 14.93 6.04 -16.83
CA MET A 45 14.77 4.67 -17.32
C MET A 45 14.63 3.71 -16.13
N THR A 46 13.41 3.33 -15.80
CA THR A 46 13.16 2.33 -14.75
C THR A 46 13.62 0.95 -15.21
N ILE A 47 14.66 0.42 -14.57
CA ILE A 47 15.13 -0.96 -14.77
C ILE A 47 14.39 -1.90 -13.82
N MET A 48 14.17 -1.44 -12.57
CA MET A 48 13.43 -2.16 -11.56
C MET A 48 12.40 -1.21 -10.93
N PRO A 49 11.10 -1.40 -11.19
CA PRO A 49 10.08 -0.53 -10.60
C PRO A 49 9.95 -0.79 -9.09
N VAL A 50 9.62 0.25 -8.35
CA VAL A 50 9.18 0.13 -6.96
C VAL A 50 7.70 -0.25 -6.97
N ASN A 51 7.37 -1.43 -6.44
CA ASN A 51 5.99 -1.90 -6.40
C ASN A 51 5.42 -1.82 -4.99
N TYR A 52 4.27 -1.16 -4.85
CA TYR A 52 3.54 -1.09 -3.59
C TYR A 52 3.17 -2.49 -3.06
N SER A 53 2.83 -3.43 -3.94
CA SER A 53 2.53 -4.82 -3.58
C SER A 53 3.69 -5.52 -2.87
N ASP A 54 4.93 -5.23 -3.28
CA ASP A 54 6.12 -5.90 -2.74
C ASP A 54 6.45 -5.34 -1.35
N ALA A 55 6.33 -4.03 -1.16
CA ALA A 55 6.45 -3.42 0.17
C ALA A 55 5.35 -3.91 1.11
N LEU A 56 4.12 -4.08 0.60
CA LEU A 56 3.02 -4.63 1.39
C LEU A 56 3.31 -6.10 1.75
N ALA A 57 3.75 -6.92 0.81
CA ALA A 57 4.10 -8.32 1.06
C ALA A 57 5.21 -8.45 2.12
N ASP A 58 6.24 -7.59 2.04
CA ASP A 58 7.30 -7.52 3.05
C ASP A 58 6.75 -7.06 4.42
N LEU A 59 5.84 -6.09 4.44
CA LEU A 59 5.16 -5.64 5.66
C LEU A 59 4.36 -6.76 6.32
N TYR A 60 3.55 -7.49 5.56
CA TYR A 60 2.76 -8.62 6.09
C TYR A 60 3.66 -9.76 6.60
N LYS A 61 4.77 -10.01 5.91
CA LYS A 61 5.80 -10.97 6.34
C LYS A 61 6.45 -10.53 7.66
N ASN A 62 6.80 -9.24 7.79
CA ASN A 62 7.38 -8.68 9.01
C ASN A 62 6.35 -8.61 10.16
N ALA A 63 5.07 -8.54 9.84
CA ALA A 63 4.00 -8.52 10.84
C ALA A 63 3.73 -9.90 11.48
N ASP A 64 4.23 -10.99 10.89
CA ASP A 64 3.90 -12.39 11.23
C ASP A 64 2.39 -12.63 11.33
N ILE A 65 1.63 -12.03 10.41
CA ILE A 65 0.16 -12.18 10.34
C ILE A 65 -0.12 -13.42 9.51
N LYS A 66 -0.41 -14.52 10.20
CA LYS A 66 -0.94 -15.75 9.59
C LYS A 66 -2.45 -15.63 9.40
N ASP A 67 -3.00 -16.41 8.47
CA ASP A 67 -4.44 -16.59 8.34
C ASP A 67 -5.04 -16.96 9.71
N ASN A 68 -6.07 -16.23 10.14
CA ASN A 68 -6.69 -16.31 11.46
C ASN A 68 -5.85 -15.80 12.66
N SER A 69 -4.86 -14.94 12.43
CA SER A 69 -4.16 -14.28 13.53
C SER A 69 -5.07 -13.29 14.27
N LYS A 70 -4.85 -13.12 15.57
CA LYS A 70 -5.54 -12.15 16.42
C LYS A 70 -5.15 -10.70 16.11
N TYR A 71 -4.36 -10.46 15.06
CA TYR A 71 -3.78 -9.17 14.76
C TYR A 71 -4.23 -8.68 13.38
N VAL A 72 -4.52 -7.38 13.27
CA VAL A 72 -4.82 -6.70 12.01
C VAL A 72 -3.93 -5.48 11.88
N LEU A 73 -3.54 -5.17 10.65
CA LEU A 73 -2.82 -3.95 10.32
C LEU A 73 -3.81 -2.84 10.00
N ALA A 74 -3.68 -1.71 10.68
CA ALA A 74 -4.44 -0.49 10.46
C ALA A 74 -3.49 0.69 10.32
N ASN A 75 -4.01 1.87 9.97
CA ASN A 75 -3.22 3.11 9.84
C ASN A 75 -2.00 2.94 8.93
N TYR A 76 -2.26 2.64 7.65
CA TYR A 76 -1.21 2.49 6.65
C TYR A 76 -0.63 3.85 6.26
N TYR A 77 0.68 4.01 6.40
CA TYR A 77 1.45 5.14 5.94
C TYR A 77 2.44 4.68 4.88
N ALA A 78 2.49 5.38 3.75
CA ALA A 78 3.40 5.07 2.66
C ALA A 78 4.32 6.27 2.44
N GLU A 79 5.61 6.05 2.64
CA GLU A 79 6.65 7.06 2.50
C GLU A 79 7.56 6.72 1.31
N PRO A 80 7.38 7.40 0.17
CA PRO A 80 8.32 7.31 -0.93
C PRO A 80 9.57 8.12 -0.60
N SER A 81 10.74 7.54 -0.84
CA SER A 81 12.04 8.18 -0.72
C SER A 81 12.87 7.88 -1.96
N ASN A 82 13.59 8.88 -2.47
CA ASN A 82 14.43 8.70 -3.65
C ASN A 82 15.86 9.13 -3.33
N MET A 83 16.80 8.20 -3.50
CA MET A 83 18.22 8.52 -3.46
C MET A 83 18.72 8.77 -4.88
N TYR A 84 19.25 9.96 -5.14
CA TYR A 84 19.72 10.36 -6.47
C TYR A 84 21.24 10.32 -6.55
N PHE A 85 21.74 9.72 -7.63
CA PHE A 85 23.11 9.80 -8.10
C PHE A 85 23.13 10.45 -9.49
N LEU A 86 24.33 10.81 -9.95
CA LEU A 86 24.54 11.50 -11.23
C LEU A 86 24.00 10.70 -12.43
N LEU A 87 24.08 9.37 -12.39
CA LEU A 87 23.70 8.48 -13.50
C LEU A 87 22.59 7.48 -13.15
N PHE A 88 22.11 7.44 -11.91
CA PHE A 88 21.07 6.50 -11.49
C PHE A 88 20.32 7.03 -10.26
N SER A 89 19.12 6.53 -10.02
CA SER A 89 18.42 6.75 -8.75
C SER A 89 17.92 5.43 -8.18
N LEU A 90 17.89 5.36 -6.85
CA LEU A 90 17.40 4.24 -6.07
C LEU A 90 16.10 4.70 -5.39
N PRO A 91 14.96 4.62 -6.08
CA PRO A 91 13.68 4.85 -5.45
C PRO A 91 13.43 3.74 -4.41
N LYS A 92 12.96 4.13 -3.23
CA LYS A 92 12.60 3.25 -2.12
C LYS A 92 11.23 3.65 -1.61
N LEU A 93 10.34 2.68 -1.45
CA LEU A 93 9.05 2.88 -0.80
C LEU A 93 9.04 2.12 0.51
N THR A 94 8.80 2.86 1.58
CA THR A 94 8.58 2.32 2.91
C THR A 94 7.09 2.37 3.19
N VAL A 95 6.51 1.25 3.59
CA VAL A 95 5.13 1.20 4.10
C VAL A 95 5.21 0.88 5.58
N GLU A 96 4.42 1.58 6.38
CA GLU A 96 4.27 1.36 7.81
C GLU A 96 2.80 1.15 8.12
N ALA A 97 2.51 0.25 9.06
CA ALA A 97 1.17 0.04 9.54
C ALA A 97 1.19 -0.34 11.02
N GLU A 98 0.17 0.06 11.75
CA GLU A 98 -0.05 -0.29 13.14
C GLU A 98 -0.67 -1.70 13.22
N LYS A 99 0.02 -2.63 13.87
CA LYS A 99 -0.44 -3.95 14.29
C LYS A 99 -1.30 -3.84 15.54
N ILE A 100 -2.56 -4.22 15.38
CA ILE A 100 -3.60 -4.07 16.39
C ILE A 100 -4.10 -5.45 16.81
N ASP A 101 -4.09 -5.71 18.12
CA ASP A 101 -4.61 -6.94 18.72
C ASP A 101 -6.14 -6.89 18.85
N LEU A 102 -6.81 -7.71 18.04
CA LEU A 102 -8.25 -7.92 18.02
C LEU A 102 -8.77 -8.63 19.28
N SER A 103 -7.93 -9.40 19.98
CA SER A 103 -8.37 -10.20 21.13
C SER A 103 -8.74 -9.36 22.36
N LYS A 104 -8.40 -8.07 22.34
CA LYS A 104 -8.72 -7.11 23.40
C LYS A 104 -10.11 -6.46 23.27
N ASN A 105 -11.01 -6.98 22.41
CA ASN A 105 -12.36 -6.42 22.17
C ASN A 105 -12.35 -4.92 21.82
N ASN A 106 -11.27 -4.47 21.15
CA ASN A 106 -11.09 -3.08 20.78
C ASN A 106 -11.69 -2.74 19.42
N VAL A 107 -12.33 -3.71 18.76
CA VAL A 107 -12.91 -3.51 17.43
C VAL A 107 -14.43 -3.47 17.52
N LYS A 108 -14.98 -2.32 17.15
CA LYS A 108 -16.41 -2.11 17.06
C LYS A 108 -16.78 -1.95 15.59
N LEU A 109 -17.63 -2.83 15.09
CA LEU A 109 -18.22 -2.66 13.77
C LEU A 109 -19.08 -1.40 13.75
N LEU A 110 -18.67 -0.40 12.98
CA LEU A 110 -19.42 0.84 12.83
C LEU A 110 -20.52 0.67 11.79
N LYS A 111 -20.16 0.11 10.64
CA LYS A 111 -21.07 -0.05 9.52
C LYS A 111 -20.64 -1.19 8.62
N THR A 112 -21.59 -2.01 8.23
CA THR A 112 -21.39 -3.03 7.21
C THR A 112 -21.76 -2.49 5.84
N LYS A 113 -21.06 -2.96 4.79
CA LYS A 113 -21.37 -2.65 3.39
C LYS A 113 -21.43 -1.15 3.09
N ALA A 114 -20.55 -0.36 3.70
CA ALA A 114 -20.32 1.02 3.30
C ALA A 114 -19.87 1.05 1.84
N ARG A 115 -20.35 2.01 1.05
CA ARG A 115 -20.14 2.01 -0.40
C ARG A 115 -19.67 3.36 -0.89
N GLY A 116 -18.42 3.41 -1.34
CA GLY A 116 -17.89 4.53 -2.13
C GLY A 116 -17.97 4.20 -3.61
N PHE A 117 -18.08 5.22 -4.43
CA PHE A 117 -18.01 5.03 -5.87
C PHE A 117 -17.36 6.24 -6.53
N ASP A 118 -16.82 5.97 -7.70
CA ASP A 118 -16.31 6.99 -8.61
C ASP A 118 -16.77 6.69 -10.04
N ARG A 119 -16.90 7.74 -10.85
CA ARG A 119 -17.44 7.67 -12.21
C ARG A 119 -16.53 8.42 -13.15
N GLY A 120 -16.34 7.86 -14.33
CA GLY A 120 -15.52 8.45 -15.36
C GLY A 120 -16.16 8.33 -16.73
N PHE A 121 -15.56 9.03 -17.68
CA PHE A 121 -16.05 9.16 -19.03
C PHE A 121 -14.93 8.91 -20.02
N LYS A 122 -15.15 7.98 -20.94
CA LYS A 122 -14.28 7.73 -22.08
C LYS A 122 -14.99 8.04 -23.37
N PHE A 123 -14.34 8.78 -24.26
CA PHE A 123 -14.79 8.99 -25.63
C PHE A 123 -14.08 8.03 -26.57
N LEU A 124 -14.84 7.42 -27.49
CA LEU A 124 -14.39 6.42 -28.45
C LEU A 124 -13.66 5.20 -27.84
N GLY A 125 -13.81 4.98 -26.52
CA GLY A 125 -13.22 3.84 -25.82
C GLY A 125 -11.72 3.96 -25.49
N PHE A 126 -11.05 5.06 -25.87
CA PHE A 126 -9.61 5.24 -25.61
C PHE A 126 -9.22 6.63 -25.07
N MET A 127 -10.09 7.64 -25.20
CA MET A 127 -9.81 8.99 -24.71
C MET A 127 -10.56 9.24 -23.40
N ASP A 128 -9.84 9.17 -22.29
CA ASP A 128 -10.39 9.41 -20.96
C ASP A 128 -10.43 10.93 -20.70
N PHE A 129 -11.64 11.49 -20.62
CA PHE A 129 -11.80 12.90 -20.19
C PHE A 129 -11.81 13.04 -18.68
N ASP A 130 -12.37 12.03 -18.01
CA ASP A 130 -12.40 11.92 -16.56
C ASP A 130 -12.11 10.46 -16.20
N PRO A 131 -10.86 10.13 -15.83
CA PRO A 131 -10.48 8.76 -15.52
C PRO A 131 -11.09 8.36 -14.18
N VAL A 132 -11.66 7.15 -14.12
CA VAL A 132 -12.08 6.60 -12.84
C VAL A 132 -10.86 6.32 -11.97
N SER A 133 -10.94 6.73 -10.71
CA SER A 133 -9.90 6.53 -9.71
C SER A 133 -10.39 5.70 -8.51
N TYR A 134 -9.66 4.64 -8.21
CA TYR A 134 -9.85 3.86 -6.99
C TYR A 134 -9.60 4.68 -5.72
N SER A 135 -8.64 5.62 -5.75
CA SER A 135 -8.38 6.49 -4.61
C SER A 135 -9.57 7.37 -4.30
N ASP A 136 -10.26 7.84 -5.33
CA ASP A 136 -11.38 8.77 -5.18
C ASP A 136 -12.64 8.03 -4.74
N ALA A 137 -12.87 6.83 -5.26
CA ALA A 137 -13.91 5.93 -4.74
C ALA A 137 -13.69 5.59 -3.26
N LEU A 138 -12.44 5.35 -2.84
CA LEU A 138 -12.09 5.05 -1.45
C LEU A 138 -12.20 6.30 -0.56
N SER A 139 -11.74 7.45 -1.05
CA SER A 139 -11.88 8.75 -0.37
C SER A 139 -13.35 9.12 -0.16
N ASN A 140 -14.20 8.88 -1.16
CA ASN A 140 -15.65 9.03 -1.06
C ASN A 140 -16.23 8.09 0.00
N LEU A 141 -15.77 6.83 0.06
CA LEU A 141 -16.19 5.88 1.11
C LEU A 141 -15.82 6.40 2.50
N TYR A 142 -14.59 6.87 2.71
CA TYR A 142 -14.16 7.43 4.00
C TYR A 142 -14.94 8.70 4.37
N THR A 143 -15.16 9.60 3.41
CA THR A 143 -15.84 10.89 3.63
C THR A 143 -17.31 10.71 3.97
N GLN A 144 -18.03 9.84 3.24
CA GLN A 144 -19.44 9.56 3.48
C GLN A 144 -19.71 8.97 4.87
N GLU A 145 -18.72 8.29 5.44
CA GLU A 145 -18.85 7.55 6.68
C GLU A 145 -18.32 8.33 7.89
N GLY A 146 -18.03 9.63 7.69
CA GLY A 146 -17.64 10.53 8.75
C GLY A 146 -16.24 10.25 9.31
N ALA A 147 -15.36 9.62 8.52
CA ALA A 147 -13.95 9.42 8.89
C ALA A 147 -13.15 10.73 8.95
N ALA A 148 -13.78 11.88 8.72
CA ALA A 148 -13.21 13.21 8.90
C ALA A 148 -13.01 13.62 10.39
N GLY A 149 -13.28 12.74 11.34
CA GLY A 149 -13.06 12.97 12.78
C GLY A 149 -11.91 12.12 13.33
N ASN A 150 -11.37 12.53 14.49
CA ASN A 150 -10.30 11.90 15.28
C ASN A 150 -10.64 10.46 15.79
N ARG A 151 -11.15 9.60 14.90
CA ARG A 151 -11.55 8.22 15.15
C ARG A 151 -10.60 7.34 14.35
N ASN A 152 -10.03 6.34 15.02
CA ASN A 152 -9.19 5.34 14.37
C ASN A 152 -10.13 4.34 13.68
N ILE A 153 -10.33 4.52 12.37
CA ILE A 153 -11.25 3.72 11.55
C ILE A 153 -10.42 2.88 10.60
N SER A 154 -10.75 1.59 10.52
CA SER A 154 -10.16 0.66 9.57
C SER A 154 -11.25 0.07 8.68
N ILE A 155 -10.88 -0.23 7.45
CA ILE A 155 -11.76 -0.85 6.47
C ILE A 155 -11.39 -2.34 6.38
N THR A 156 -12.39 -3.21 6.43
CA THR A 156 -12.24 -4.66 6.25
C THR A 156 -13.25 -5.17 5.24
N ASN A 157 -13.06 -6.41 4.78
CA ASN A 157 -13.97 -7.09 3.84
C ASN A 157 -14.26 -6.26 2.56
N VAL A 158 -13.20 -5.72 1.96
CA VAL A 158 -13.29 -4.86 0.78
C VAL A 158 -13.66 -5.69 -0.45
N THR A 159 -14.71 -5.29 -1.14
CA THR A 159 -15.13 -5.80 -2.45
C THR A 159 -15.09 -4.65 -3.45
N VAL A 160 -14.44 -4.89 -4.58
CA VAL A 160 -14.32 -3.93 -5.67
C VAL A 160 -15.19 -4.40 -6.83
N GLU A 161 -16.04 -3.51 -7.34
CA GLU A 161 -16.93 -3.75 -8.46
C GLU A 161 -16.66 -2.74 -9.56
N ASP A 162 -16.15 -3.23 -10.69
CA ASP A 162 -15.92 -2.45 -11.89
C ASP A 162 -17.06 -2.68 -12.87
N SER A 163 -17.62 -1.58 -13.36
CA SER A 163 -18.68 -1.64 -14.37
C SER A 163 -18.46 -0.57 -15.45
N ALA A 164 -18.79 -0.93 -16.68
CA ALA A 164 -18.72 -0.02 -17.81
C ALA A 164 -19.99 -0.15 -18.65
N MET A 165 -20.58 1.00 -18.98
CA MET A 165 -21.71 1.08 -19.90
C MET A 165 -21.22 1.64 -21.22
N TYR A 166 -21.29 0.82 -22.27
CA TYR A 166 -20.77 1.16 -23.60
C TYR A 166 -21.86 1.71 -24.51
N PHE A 167 -21.56 2.83 -25.16
CA PHE A 167 -22.33 3.42 -26.24
C PHE A 167 -21.45 3.48 -27.50
N ILE A 168 -22.06 3.75 -28.65
CA ILE A 168 -21.36 3.76 -29.96
C ILE A 168 -20.17 4.73 -29.97
N LEU A 169 -20.27 5.86 -29.26
CA LEU A 169 -19.26 6.93 -29.28
C LEU A 169 -18.57 7.18 -27.93
N PHE A 170 -19.07 6.61 -26.84
CA PHE A 170 -18.54 6.87 -25.50
C PHE A 170 -18.84 5.71 -24.56
N SER A 171 -18.11 5.63 -23.46
CA SER A 171 -18.41 4.70 -22.36
C SER A 171 -18.41 5.44 -21.04
N LEU A 172 -19.36 5.10 -20.19
CA LEU A 172 -19.40 5.53 -18.80
C LEU A 172 -18.81 4.43 -17.94
N THR A 173 -17.65 4.70 -17.35
CA THR A 173 -17.00 3.76 -16.42
C THR A 173 -17.37 4.11 -15.00
N ARG A 174 -17.54 3.10 -14.16
CA ARG A 174 -17.83 3.27 -12.74
C ARG A 174 -17.07 2.22 -11.95
N VAL A 175 -16.39 2.68 -10.91
CA VAL A 175 -15.83 1.83 -9.86
C VAL A 175 -16.68 2.01 -8.62
N ALA A 176 -17.06 0.92 -7.99
CA ALA A 176 -17.69 0.92 -6.68
C ALA A 176 -16.88 0.06 -5.71
N ILE A 177 -16.57 0.63 -4.56
CA ILE A 177 -15.89 -0.07 -3.46
C ILE A 177 -16.92 -0.27 -2.37
N THR A 178 -17.14 -1.51 -1.97
CA THR A 178 -17.98 -1.87 -0.83
C THR A 178 -17.09 -2.44 0.25
N ALA A 179 -17.26 -2.00 1.50
CA ALA A 179 -16.48 -2.52 2.59
C ALA A 179 -17.16 -2.39 3.95
N ASP A 180 -16.69 -3.15 4.92
CA ASP A 180 -17.12 -3.06 6.30
C ASP A 180 -16.17 -2.11 7.06
N ILE A 181 -16.75 -1.17 7.78
CA ILE A 181 -16.03 -0.14 8.53
C ILE A 181 -16.02 -0.53 9.99
N VAL A 182 -14.82 -0.61 10.54
CA VAL A 182 -14.61 -0.94 11.94
C VAL A 182 -13.87 0.20 12.63
N GLU A 183 -14.34 0.57 13.82
CA GLU A 183 -13.62 1.47 14.72
C GLU A 183 -12.71 0.66 15.61
N ILE A 184 -11.47 1.13 15.71
CA ILE A 184 -10.47 0.55 16.60
C ILE A 184 -10.30 1.48 17.79
N SER A 185 -10.87 1.09 18.93
CA SER A 185 -10.76 1.85 20.17
C SER A 185 -9.38 1.67 20.79
N ASN A 186 -8.63 2.76 20.93
CA ASN A 186 -7.29 2.74 21.55
C ASN A 186 -7.29 2.62 23.09
N LYS A 187 -8.41 2.18 23.69
CA LYS A 187 -8.60 2.09 25.15
C LYS A 187 -7.58 1.18 25.87
N GLY A 188 -6.77 0.42 25.13
CA GLY A 188 -5.70 -0.42 25.66
C GLY A 188 -4.26 0.05 25.41
N GLN A 189 -4.02 1.19 24.74
CA GLN A 189 -2.66 1.67 24.44
C GLN A 189 -2.25 2.95 25.20
N THR A 190 -3.17 3.63 25.90
CA THR A 190 -2.90 4.86 26.68
C THR A 190 -2.25 4.59 28.05
N ALA A 191 -1.32 3.65 28.16
CA ALA A 191 -0.58 3.38 29.40
C ALA A 191 0.95 3.36 29.26
N ALA A 192 1.50 3.58 28.06
CA ALA A 192 2.94 3.41 27.80
C ALA A 192 3.64 4.62 27.15
N SER A 193 3.12 5.85 27.29
CA SER A 193 3.88 7.06 26.92
C SER A 193 3.76 8.15 27.99
N THR A 194 4.09 7.81 29.22
CA THR A 194 4.53 8.80 30.20
C THR A 194 5.61 8.15 31.05
N THR A 195 6.87 8.35 30.68
CA THR A 195 7.99 8.19 31.61
C THR A 195 9.03 9.26 31.29
N LYS A 196 8.92 10.33 32.09
CA LYS A 196 9.88 11.38 32.48
C LYS A 196 10.51 12.25 31.41
#